data_AF-A0A3C2E369-F1
#
_entry.id   AF-A0A3C2E369-F1
#
_cell.length_a   1.000
_cell.length_b   1.000
_cell.length_c   1.000
_cell.angle_alpha   90.00
_cell.angle_beta   90.00
_cell.angle_gamma   90.00
#
_symmetry.space_group_name_H-M   'P 1'
#
loop_
_entity.id
_entity.type
_entity.pdbx_description
1 polymer ?
#
loop_
_entity_poly.entity_id
_entity_poly.type
_entity_poly.pdbx_seq_one_letter_code
_entity_poly.pdbx_strand_id
1 'polypeptide(L)'
;INPASDEDWDTEYLSNILSIKVVGGLDEAIGFVQAHSSGHTDAIVAGDGNAAQQFLTQIDSAVVMHNASTQFSDGGEFGMGAEIGIATGKMHA
;
A
#
# COMPACT_ATOMS: atom_id res chain seq x y z
N ILE A 1 11.75 6.77 -19.73
CA ILE A 1 10.98 7.46 -18.67
C ILE A 1 9.93 8.27 -19.38
N ASN A 2 8.66 7.90 -19.24
CA ASN A 2 7.53 8.61 -19.83
C ASN A 2 6.75 9.31 -18.71
N PRO A 3 6.13 10.47 -18.95
CA PRO A 3 5.19 11.04 -18.01
C PRO A 3 4.07 10.03 -17.71
N ALA A 4 3.75 9.85 -16.44
CA ALA A 4 2.58 9.06 -16.04
C ALA A 4 1.29 9.78 -16.44
N SER A 5 0.30 9.00 -16.83
CA SER A 5 -1.06 9.40 -17.15
C SER A 5 -2.00 9.11 -15.98
N ASP A 6 -3.25 9.57 -16.06
CA ASP A 6 -4.24 9.29 -15.01
C ASP A 6 -4.57 7.80 -14.88
N GLU A 7 -4.52 7.05 -15.99
CA GLU A 7 -4.74 5.59 -16.01
C GLU A 7 -3.66 4.82 -15.25
N ASP A 8 -2.43 5.35 -15.22
CA ASP A 8 -1.30 4.71 -14.55
C ASP A 8 -1.46 4.64 -13.03
N TRP A 9 -2.30 5.49 -12.43
CA TRP A 9 -2.52 5.51 -10.98
C TRP A 9 -3.37 4.34 -10.49
N ASP A 10 -4.24 3.80 -11.34
CA ASP A 10 -5.15 2.70 -11.01
C ASP A 10 -4.70 1.37 -11.66
N THR A 11 -3.51 1.33 -12.26
CA THR A 11 -3.01 0.16 -13.02
C THR A 11 -2.06 -0.71 -12.22
N GLU A 12 -2.38 -2.00 -12.09
CA GLU A 12 -1.46 -3.03 -11.62
C GLU A 12 -0.73 -3.67 -12.82
N TYR A 13 0.58 -3.45 -12.94
CA TYR A 13 1.33 -3.84 -14.13
C TYR A 13 1.80 -5.31 -14.16
N LEU A 14 2.00 -5.93 -12.99
CA LEU A 14 2.60 -7.27 -12.84
C LEU A 14 3.88 -7.47 -13.68
N SER A 15 4.72 -6.44 -13.75
CA SER A 15 5.92 -6.37 -14.59
C SER A 15 6.94 -5.42 -13.97
N ASN A 16 8.11 -5.28 -14.58
CA ASN A 16 9.16 -4.34 -14.17
C ASN A 16 8.82 -2.90 -14.59
N ILE A 17 7.63 -2.43 -14.22
CA ILE A 17 7.08 -1.11 -14.51
C ILE A 17 6.65 -0.48 -13.19
N LEU A 18 6.93 0.81 -13.01
CA LEU A 18 6.57 1.56 -11.81
C LEU A 18 6.19 2.99 -12.20
N SER A 19 5.08 3.46 -11.62
CA SER A 19 4.64 4.85 -11.69
C SER A 19 5.05 5.59 -10.42
N ILE A 20 5.58 6.81 -10.57
CA ILE A 20 6.12 7.60 -9.46
C ILE A 20 5.42 8.95 -9.45
N LYS A 21 4.79 9.29 -8.33
CA LYS A 21 4.22 10.60 -8.06
C LYS A 21 5.00 11.31 -6.96
N VAL A 22 5.35 12.56 -7.20
CA VAL A 22 5.86 13.46 -6.16
C VAL A 22 4.66 14.16 -5.51
N VAL A 23 4.61 14.14 -4.19
CA VAL A 23 3.55 14.76 -3.39
C VAL A 23 4.14 15.82 -2.46
N GLY A 24 3.34 16.80 -2.07
CA GLY A 24 3.73 17.91 -1.22
C GLY A 24 3.90 17.57 0.27
N GLY A 25 3.45 16.38 0.70
CA GLY A 25 3.59 15.95 2.09
C GLY A 25 2.75 14.72 2.43
N LEU A 26 2.70 14.40 3.73
CA LEU A 26 2.05 13.19 4.24
C LEU A 26 0.54 13.16 3.95
N ASP A 27 -0.17 14.26 4.17
CA ASP A 27 -1.63 14.29 3.96
C ASP A 27 -1.98 14.08 2.48
N GLU A 28 -1.19 14.63 1.55
CA GLU A 28 -1.36 14.38 0.11
C GLU A 28 -1.00 12.93 -0.24
N ALA A 29 0.04 12.36 0.36
CA ALA A 29 0.39 10.95 0.18
C ALA A 29 -0.76 10.02 0.62
N ILE A 30 -1.32 10.26 1.81
CA ILE A 30 -2.44 9.49 2.35
C ILE A 30 -3.66 9.62 1.43
N GLY A 31 -4.01 10.84 1.01
CA GLY A 31 -5.13 11.07 0.11
C GLY A 31 -4.94 10.39 -1.25
N PHE A 32 -3.70 10.37 -1.77
CA PHE A 32 -3.38 9.67 -3.01
C PHE A 32 -3.54 8.15 -2.88
N VAL A 33 -3.01 7.55 -1.80
CA VAL A 33 -3.17 6.12 -1.54
C VAL A 33 -4.64 5.75 -1.36
N GLN A 34 -5.42 6.53 -0.59
CA GLN A 34 -6.84 6.27 -0.39
C GLN A 34 -7.67 6.36 -1.69
N ALA A 35 -7.25 7.18 -2.65
CA ALA A 35 -7.95 7.33 -3.92
C ALA A 35 -7.67 6.19 -4.91
N HIS A 36 -6.48 5.57 -4.84
CA HIS A 36 -5.97 4.68 -5.89
C HIS A 36 -5.59 3.26 -5.41
N SER A 37 -5.50 3.02 -4.09
CA SER A 37 -5.22 1.69 -3.56
C SER A 37 -6.39 0.74 -3.82
N SER A 38 -6.07 -0.51 -4.17
CA SER A 38 -7.03 -1.62 -4.20
C SER A 38 -7.38 -2.15 -2.80
N GLY A 39 -6.80 -1.56 -1.74
CA GLY A 39 -6.97 -1.99 -0.36
C GLY A 39 -6.20 -3.25 0.01
N HIS A 40 -5.21 -3.66 -0.79
CA HIS A 40 -4.43 -4.87 -0.54
C HIS A 40 -3.31 -4.65 0.48
N THR A 41 -2.19 -4.05 0.04
CA THR A 41 -1.04 -3.77 0.90
C THR A 41 -0.47 -2.40 0.55
N ASP A 42 -0.31 -1.55 1.57
CA ASP A 42 0.33 -0.25 1.44
C ASP A 42 1.42 -0.07 2.49
N ALA A 43 2.41 0.78 2.22
CA ALA A 43 3.55 0.95 3.11
C ALA A 43 4.07 2.39 3.15
N ILE A 44 4.65 2.76 4.29
CA ILE A 44 5.39 3.99 4.48
C ILE A 44 6.83 3.69 4.89
N VAL A 45 7.77 4.43 4.29
CA VAL A 45 9.16 4.49 4.77
C VAL A 45 9.37 5.84 5.45
N ALA A 46 9.53 5.84 6.77
CA ALA A 46 9.67 7.06 7.56
C ALA A 46 10.52 6.84 8.83
N GLY A 47 11.36 7.81 9.16
CA GLY A 47 12.05 7.89 10.46
C GLY A 47 11.25 8.60 11.54
N ASP A 48 10.26 9.41 11.15
CA ASP A 48 9.34 10.07 12.07
C ASP A 48 8.21 9.10 12.48
N GLY A 49 8.17 8.76 13.77
CA GLY A 49 7.17 7.87 14.33
C GLY A 49 5.75 8.43 14.26
N ASN A 50 5.57 9.75 14.34
CA ASN A 50 4.24 10.36 14.23
C ASN A 50 3.70 10.24 12.81
N ALA A 51 4.55 10.48 11.80
CA ALA A 51 4.19 10.30 10.40
C ALA A 51 3.82 8.83 10.10
N ALA A 52 4.63 7.89 10.61
CA ALA A 52 4.35 6.46 10.47
C ALA A 52 3.03 6.06 11.13
N GLN A 53 2.78 6.50 12.37
CA GLN A 53 1.54 6.22 13.09
C GLN A 53 0.32 6.81 12.39
N GLN A 54 0.43 8.04 11.87
CA GLN A 54 -0.65 8.68 11.14
C GLN A 54 -1.00 7.88 9.87
N PHE A 55 0.00 7.46 9.09
CA PHE A 55 -0.21 6.65 7.89
C PHE A 55 -0.86 5.29 8.23
N LEU A 56 -0.29 4.57 9.21
CA LEU A 56 -0.81 3.27 9.66
C LEU A 56 -2.26 3.34 10.17
N THR A 57 -2.69 4.50 10.69
CA THR A 57 -4.04 4.68 11.25
C THR A 57 -5.06 5.12 10.20
N GLN A 58 -4.62 5.80 9.12
CA GLN A 58 -5.52 6.39 8.13
C GLN A 58 -5.68 5.56 6.85
N ILE A 59 -4.71 4.70 6.51
CA ILE A 59 -4.81 3.83 5.35
C ILE A 59 -5.68 2.62 5.67
N ASP A 60 -6.69 2.38 4.82
CA ASP A 60 -7.69 1.32 5.00
C ASP A 60 -7.43 0.10 4.11
N SER A 61 -6.21 -0.43 4.16
CA SER A 61 -5.79 -1.63 3.42
C SER A 61 -5.79 -2.85 4.34
N ALA A 62 -5.86 -4.06 3.76
CA ALA A 62 -5.81 -5.30 4.52
C ALA A 62 -4.51 -5.39 5.34
N VAL A 63 -3.40 -4.88 4.78
CA VAL A 63 -2.11 -4.78 5.45
C VAL A 63 -1.50 -3.40 5.23
N VAL A 64 -1.04 -2.77 6.31
CA VAL A 64 -0.28 -1.52 6.24
C VAL A 64 1.05 -1.69 6.98
N MET A 65 2.16 -1.31 6.32
CA MET A 65 3.51 -1.56 6.83
C MET A 65 4.32 -0.29 7.06
N HIS A 66 5.19 -0.30 8.07
CA HIS A 66 6.16 0.76 8.35
C HIS A 66 7.58 0.19 8.21
N ASN A 67 8.37 0.77 7.31
CA ASN A 67 9.77 0.38 7.05
C ASN A 67 9.94 -1.12 6.72
N ALA A 68 8.94 -1.74 6.08
CA ALA A 68 8.98 -3.12 5.62
C ALA A 68 8.45 -3.23 4.17
N SER A 69 8.92 -4.25 3.46
CA SER A 69 8.51 -4.54 2.07
C SER A 69 7.05 -4.99 2.02
N THR A 70 6.29 -4.50 1.05
CA THR A 70 4.90 -4.93 0.82
C THR A 70 4.79 -6.43 0.46
N GLN A 71 5.89 -7.06 0.02
CA GLN A 71 5.96 -8.49 -0.26
C GLN A 71 5.79 -9.38 0.98
N PHE A 72 5.93 -8.83 2.18
CA PHE A 72 5.69 -9.59 3.41
C PHE A 72 4.20 -9.83 3.70
N SER A 73 3.29 -9.33 2.87
CA SER A 73 1.87 -9.64 2.95
C SER A 73 1.62 -11.05 2.41
N ASP A 74 1.86 -12.03 3.28
CA ASP A 74 1.69 -13.46 3.04
C ASP A 74 1.50 -14.18 4.40
N GLY A 75 0.60 -15.16 4.45
CA GLY A 75 0.32 -15.93 5.66
C GLY A 75 1.53 -16.70 6.19
N GLY A 76 2.44 -17.15 5.33
CA GLY A 76 3.72 -17.75 5.74
C GLY A 76 4.62 -16.75 6.45
N GLU A 77 4.83 -15.59 5.84
CA GLU A 77 5.61 -14.47 6.41
C GLU A 77 5.00 -13.94 7.72
N PHE A 78 3.67 -13.99 7.88
CA PHE A 78 2.98 -13.65 9.13
C PHE A 78 3.01 -14.75 10.20
N GLY A 79 3.59 -15.92 9.91
CA GLY A 79 3.69 -17.03 10.86
C GLY A 79 2.40 -17.84 11.01
N MET A 80 1.46 -17.72 10.08
CA MET A 80 0.22 -18.53 10.02
C MET A 80 0.44 -19.89 9.35
N GLY A 81 1.63 -20.12 8.78
CA GLY A 81 2.06 -21.37 8.17
C GLY A 81 1.69 -21.50 6.69
N ALA A 82 0.42 -21.31 6.33
CA ALA A 82 -0.04 -21.30 4.95
C ALA A 82 -1.25 -20.37 4.77
N GLU A 83 -1.51 -19.93 3.54
CA GLU A 83 -2.69 -19.15 3.16
C GLU A 83 -3.43 -19.76 1.97
N ILE A 84 -4.74 -19.49 1.88
CA ILE A 84 -5.54 -19.75 0.66
C ILE A 84 -5.45 -18.55 -0.29
N GLY A 85 -5.30 -17.36 0.27
CA GLY A 85 -5.13 -16.09 -0.43
C GLY A 85 -5.46 -14.92 0.50
N ILE A 86 -5.28 -13.70 -0.01
CA ILE A 86 -5.48 -12.46 0.75
C ILE A 86 -6.85 -11.86 0.43
N ALA A 87 -7.66 -11.63 1.47
CA ALA A 87 -8.95 -10.99 1.35
C ALA A 87 -8.83 -9.48 1.57
N THR A 88 -9.30 -8.70 0.60
CA THR A 88 -9.37 -7.22 0.68
C THR A 88 -10.75 -6.69 1.10
N GLY A 89 -11.75 -7.57 1.18
CA GLY A 89 -13.10 -7.23 1.63
C GLY A 89 -13.16 -7.00 3.15
N LYS A 90 -13.99 -6.04 3.58
CA LYS A 90 -14.17 -5.71 5.02
C LYS A 90 -15.13 -6.65 5.75
N MET A 91 -15.89 -7.44 5.01
CA MET A 91 -16.87 -8.39 5.53
C MET A 91 -16.41 -9.81 5.20
N HIS A 92 -16.58 -10.72 6.16
CA HIS A 92 -16.35 -12.14 5.94
C HIS A 92 -17.48 -12.76 5.11
N ALA A 93 -17.21 -13.94 4.53
CA ALA A 93 -18.21 -14.77 3.86
C ALA A 93 -18.96 -15.66 4.87
#